data_AF-A0A1K2IRU8-F1
#
_entry.id   AF-A0A1K2IRU8-F1
#
_cell.length_a   1.000
_cell.length_b   1.000
_cell.length_c   1.000
_cell.angle_alpha   90.00
_cell.angle_beta   90.00
_cell.angle_gamma   90.00
#
_symmetry.space_group_name_H-M   'P 1'
#
loop_
_entity.id
_entity.type
_entity.pdbx_description
1 polymer ?
#
loop_
_entity_poly.entity_id
_entity_poly.type
_entity_poly.pdbx_seq_one_letter_code
_entity_poly.pdbx_strand_id
1 'polypeptide(L)'
;MIEFGTIFSGIRTADSLVGKVLSKKGTRIDKKIIAVASLQRAINATEIYLSTSNRNYSPNENLSNQWLEAFTAMIKIDNNLAGRLRDKSRFWSDPQRWMQEDGAMELVPDLIELNEKCESILVELQKRK
;
A
#
# COMPACT_ATOMS: atom_id res chain seq x y z
N MET A 1 -22.11 64.28 -9.34
CA MET A 1 -22.97 63.08 -9.45
C MET A 1 -22.00 61.91 -9.64
N ILE A 2 -22.00 60.94 -8.72
CA ILE A 2 -20.92 59.95 -8.58
C ILE A 2 -21.04 58.89 -9.68
N GLU A 3 -20.00 58.73 -10.51
CA GLU A 3 -19.85 57.57 -11.39
C GLU A 3 -19.32 56.38 -10.58
N PHE A 4 -20.09 55.29 -10.57
CA PHE A 4 -19.66 53.97 -10.11
C PHE A 4 -18.77 53.33 -11.18
N GLY A 5 -17.48 53.17 -10.89
CA GLY A 5 -16.56 52.55 -11.85
C GLY A 5 -15.26 52.06 -11.24
N THR A 6 -15.31 51.00 -10.43
CA THR A 6 -14.14 50.17 -10.04
C THR A 6 -14.71 48.96 -9.26
N ILE A 7 -14.41 47.66 -9.44
CA ILE A 7 -13.25 46.90 -9.92
C ILE A 7 -13.77 45.52 -10.39
N PHE A 8 -13.51 45.11 -11.63
CA PHE A 8 -13.64 43.69 -12.00
C PHE A 8 -12.29 42.97 -11.85
N SER A 9 -12.33 41.93 -11.01
CA SER A 9 -11.82 40.59 -11.33
C SER A 9 -10.34 40.44 -11.71
N GLY A 10 -9.45 40.52 -10.71
CA GLY A 10 -8.02 40.21 -10.88
C GLY A 10 -7.48 38.98 -10.14
N ILE A 11 -8.24 38.33 -9.25
CA ILE A 11 -7.70 37.28 -8.36
C ILE A 11 -8.64 36.07 -8.35
N ARG A 12 -8.52 35.15 -9.32
CA ARG A 12 -9.18 33.84 -9.25
C ARG A 12 -8.34 32.66 -9.76
N THR A 13 -7.17 32.89 -10.35
CA THR A 13 -6.38 31.80 -10.94
C THR A 13 -5.37 31.19 -9.96
N ALA A 14 -4.77 31.98 -9.06
CA ALA A 14 -3.75 31.49 -8.12
C ALA A 14 -4.34 30.51 -7.07
N ASP A 15 -5.51 30.82 -6.48
CA ASP A 15 -6.16 29.96 -5.49
C ASP A 15 -6.59 28.59 -6.06
N SER A 16 -7.00 28.57 -7.33
CA SER A 16 -7.45 27.33 -7.99
C SER A 16 -6.32 26.33 -8.22
N LEU A 17 -5.09 26.83 -8.46
CA LEU A 17 -3.91 26.02 -8.68
C LEU A 17 -3.32 25.53 -7.36
N VAL A 18 -3.24 26.40 -6.35
CA VAL A 18 -2.79 26.04 -5.00
C VAL A 18 -3.73 25.01 -4.36
N GLY A 19 -5.06 25.20 -4.46
CA GLY A 19 -6.05 24.24 -3.94
C GLY A 19 -6.04 22.87 -4.67
N LYS A 20 -5.80 22.85 -5.99
CA LYS A 20 -5.67 21.59 -6.75
C LYS A 20 -4.37 20.85 -6.45
N VAL A 21 -3.26 21.56 -6.24
CA VAL A 21 -1.97 20.94 -5.93
C VAL A 21 -1.95 20.40 -4.49
N LEU A 22 -2.52 21.13 -3.53
CA LEU A 22 -2.62 20.68 -2.13
C LEU A 22 -3.57 19.47 -1.98
N SER A 23 -4.72 19.46 -2.65
CA SER A 23 -5.65 18.31 -2.61
C SER A 23 -5.07 17.06 -3.27
N LYS A 24 -4.34 17.19 -4.37
CA LYS A 24 -3.62 16.07 -5.00
C LYS A 24 -2.47 15.54 -4.12
N LYS A 25 -1.78 16.40 -3.36
CA LYS A 25 -0.72 15.99 -2.43
C LYS A 25 -1.28 15.22 -1.23
N GLY A 26 -2.37 15.71 -0.63
CA GLY A 26 -3.08 15.02 0.46
C GLY A 26 -3.53 13.61 0.05
N THR A 27 -4.23 13.50 -1.07
CA THR A 27 -4.71 12.21 -1.59
C THR A 27 -3.59 11.22 -1.95
N ARG A 28 -2.38 11.67 -2.25
CA ARG A 28 -1.23 10.78 -2.48
C ARG A 28 -0.64 10.25 -1.17
N ILE A 29 -0.55 11.10 -0.14
CA ILE A 29 -0.09 10.70 1.20
C ILE A 29 -1.08 9.70 1.80
N ASP A 30 -2.37 9.98 1.72
CA ASP A 30 -3.42 9.09 2.25
C ASP A 30 -3.37 7.71 1.60
N LYS A 31 -3.19 7.65 0.28
CA LYS A 31 -3.01 6.37 -0.44
C LYS A 31 -1.81 5.58 0.06
N LYS A 32 -0.67 6.25 0.30
CA LYS A 32 0.52 5.60 0.84
C LYS A 32 0.29 5.08 2.26
N ILE A 33 -0.38 5.84 3.12
CA ILE A 33 -0.74 5.41 4.48
C ILE A 33 -1.64 4.17 4.44
N ILE A 34 -2.67 4.18 3.58
CA ILE A 34 -3.59 3.03 3.42
C ILE A 34 -2.83 1.78 2.97
N ALA A 35 -1.91 1.92 2.01
CA ALA A 35 -1.14 0.78 1.51
C ALA A 35 -0.20 0.19 2.56
N VAL A 36 0.53 1.04 3.30
CA VAL A 36 1.38 0.58 4.40
C VAL A 36 0.54 -0.07 5.49
N ALA A 37 -0.59 0.52 5.88
CA ALA A 37 -1.47 -0.06 6.91
C ALA A 37 -2.03 -1.42 6.48
N SER A 38 -2.40 -1.58 5.21
CA SER A 38 -2.91 -2.85 4.67
C SER A 38 -1.83 -3.91 4.63
N LEU A 39 -0.61 -3.54 4.21
CA LEU A 39 0.55 -4.44 4.23
C LEU A 39 0.90 -4.88 5.66
N GLN A 40 0.97 -3.95 6.61
CA GLN A 40 1.27 -4.28 8.00
C GLN A 40 0.21 -5.22 8.62
N ARG A 41 -1.07 -5.00 8.29
CA ARG A 41 -2.16 -5.88 8.74
C ARG A 41 -1.94 -7.31 8.24
N ALA A 42 -1.62 -7.48 6.95
CA ALA A 42 -1.37 -8.79 6.36
C ALA A 42 -0.13 -9.48 6.97
N ILE A 43 0.94 -8.72 7.24
CA ILE A 43 2.14 -9.21 7.93
C ILE A 43 1.76 -9.72 9.33
N ASN A 44 1.13 -8.88 10.15
CA ASN A 44 0.77 -9.22 11.52
C ASN A 44 -0.15 -10.44 11.58
N ALA A 45 -1.17 -10.51 10.71
CA ALA A 45 -2.05 -11.66 10.65
C ALA A 45 -1.32 -12.95 10.27
N THR A 46 -0.33 -12.85 9.37
CA THR A 46 0.51 -13.98 8.99
C THR A 46 1.38 -14.44 10.15
N GLU A 47 2.00 -13.53 10.91
CA GLU A 47 2.79 -13.86 12.10
C GLU A 47 1.93 -14.54 13.18
N ILE A 48 0.73 -13.99 13.43
CA ILE A 48 -0.23 -14.57 14.38
C ILE A 48 -0.64 -15.97 13.93
N TYR A 49 -0.98 -16.16 12.66
CA TYR A 49 -1.31 -17.47 12.14
C TYR A 49 -0.15 -18.46 12.29
N LEU A 50 1.06 -18.08 11.89
CA LEU A 50 2.22 -18.98 11.96
C LEU A 50 2.64 -19.32 13.40
N SER A 51 2.50 -18.38 14.34
CA SER A 51 2.74 -18.65 15.76
C SER A 51 1.71 -19.60 16.36
N THR A 52 0.45 -19.52 15.93
CA THR A 52 -0.63 -20.39 16.42
C THR A 52 -0.71 -21.73 15.70
N SER A 53 -0.25 -21.82 14.45
CA SER A 53 -0.25 -23.04 13.65
C SER A 53 1.02 -23.90 13.81
N ASN A 54 1.91 -23.54 14.75
CA ASN A 54 3.23 -24.16 14.90
C ASN A 54 4.04 -24.13 13.59
N ARG A 55 4.00 -22.99 12.88
CA ARG A 55 4.61 -22.76 11.56
C ARG A 55 4.15 -23.74 10.48
N ASN A 56 2.97 -24.34 10.63
CA ASN A 56 2.37 -25.13 9.58
C ASN A 56 1.71 -24.21 8.53
N TYR A 57 2.06 -24.43 7.27
CA TYR A 57 1.49 -23.72 6.13
C TYR A 57 0.32 -24.52 5.56
N SER A 58 -0.89 -24.20 6.01
CA SER A 58 -2.13 -24.68 5.41
C SER A 58 -2.85 -23.56 4.64
N PRO A 59 -3.70 -23.91 3.64
CA PRO A 59 -4.52 -22.93 2.95
C PRO A 59 -5.28 -22.04 3.93
N ASN A 60 -5.25 -20.73 3.70
CA ASN A 60 -5.88 -19.74 4.55
C ASN A 60 -6.45 -18.59 3.70
N GLU A 61 -7.76 -18.65 3.45
CA GLU A 61 -8.49 -17.66 2.65
C GLU A 61 -8.40 -16.25 3.25
N ASN A 62 -8.46 -16.12 4.57
CA ASN A 62 -8.36 -14.81 5.24
C ASN A 62 -7.00 -14.17 4.98
N LEU A 63 -5.90 -14.92 5.12
CA LEU A 63 -4.57 -14.42 4.76
C LEU A 63 -4.49 -14.09 3.29
N SER A 64 -4.96 -14.97 2.40
CA SER A 64 -5.01 -14.71 0.96
C SER A 64 -5.69 -13.37 0.63
N ASN A 65 -6.84 -13.10 1.24
CA ASN A 65 -7.60 -11.86 1.05
C ASN A 65 -6.86 -10.63 1.60
N GLN A 66 -6.25 -10.72 2.78
CA GLN A 66 -5.50 -9.60 3.35
C GLN A 66 -4.27 -9.23 2.51
N TRP A 67 -3.56 -10.23 1.98
CA TRP A 67 -2.46 -10.00 1.04
C TRP A 67 -2.96 -9.41 -0.29
N LEU A 68 -4.15 -9.79 -0.75
CA LEU A 68 -4.78 -9.22 -1.94
C LEU A 68 -5.20 -7.75 -1.74
N GLU A 69 -5.72 -7.40 -0.56
CA GLU A 69 -6.00 -6.02 -0.18
C GLU A 69 -4.72 -5.18 -0.19
N ALA A 70 -3.64 -5.68 0.42
CA ALA A 70 -2.34 -5.03 0.42
C ALA A 70 -1.79 -4.83 -1.00
N PHE A 71 -1.89 -5.84 -1.87
CA PHE A 71 -1.57 -5.73 -3.29
C PHE A 71 -2.35 -4.59 -3.96
N THR A 72 -3.67 -4.57 -3.79
CA THR A 72 -4.56 -3.60 -4.45
C THR A 72 -4.25 -2.17 -4.03
N ALA A 73 -3.90 -1.97 -2.76
CA ALA A 73 -3.49 -0.67 -2.26
C ALA A 73 -2.09 -0.27 -2.76
N MET A 74 -1.16 -1.23 -2.88
CA MET A 74 0.25 -0.98 -3.22
C MET A 74 0.48 -0.76 -4.72
N ILE A 75 -0.37 -1.28 -5.62
CA ILE A 75 -0.16 -1.20 -7.08
C ILE A 75 0.01 0.24 -7.60
N LYS A 76 -0.60 1.22 -6.94
CA LYS A 76 -0.48 2.65 -7.35
C LYS A 76 0.73 3.35 -6.75
N ILE A 77 1.53 2.66 -5.94
CA ILE A 77 2.66 3.21 -5.18
C ILE A 77 3.96 2.54 -5.60
N ASP A 78 3.99 1.20 -5.57
CA ASP A 78 5.13 0.38 -5.95
C ASP A 78 4.64 -0.89 -6.64
N ASN A 79 4.76 -0.92 -7.98
CA ASN A 79 4.35 -2.05 -8.80
C ASN A 79 5.20 -3.31 -8.56
N ASN A 80 6.49 -3.15 -8.25
CA ASN A 80 7.36 -4.30 -8.00
C ASN A 80 6.97 -4.98 -6.69
N LEU A 81 6.82 -4.19 -5.63
CA LEU A 81 6.33 -4.70 -4.35
C LEU A 81 4.93 -5.31 -4.50
N ALA A 82 4.02 -4.63 -5.21
CA ALA A 82 2.67 -5.14 -5.44
C ALA A 82 2.67 -6.54 -6.09
N GLY A 83 3.51 -6.79 -7.09
CA GLY A 83 3.65 -8.12 -7.71
C GLY A 83 3.93 -9.22 -6.67
N ARG A 84 4.84 -8.94 -5.74
CA ARG A 84 5.24 -9.88 -4.68
C ARG A 84 4.14 -10.09 -3.64
N LEU A 85 3.36 -9.04 -3.33
CA LEU A 85 2.19 -9.17 -2.45
C LEU A 85 1.10 -10.05 -3.09
N ARG A 86 0.91 -9.94 -4.40
CA ARG A 86 0.02 -10.81 -5.16
C ARG A 86 0.48 -12.27 -5.11
N ASP A 87 1.77 -12.53 -5.27
CA ASP A 87 2.30 -13.89 -5.17
C ASP A 87 2.12 -14.47 -3.77
N LYS A 88 2.30 -13.65 -2.72
CA LYS A 88 2.00 -14.06 -1.34
C LYS A 88 0.52 -14.36 -1.11
N SER A 89 -0.40 -13.59 -1.69
CA SER A 89 -1.84 -13.90 -1.68
C SER A 89 -2.13 -15.26 -2.32
N ARG A 90 -1.53 -15.54 -3.48
CA ARG A 90 -1.69 -16.83 -4.18
C ARG A 90 -1.08 -17.98 -3.38
N PHE A 91 0.06 -17.77 -2.74
CA PHE A 91 0.68 -18.75 -1.84
C PHE A 91 -0.30 -19.19 -0.75
N TRP A 92 -0.97 -18.25 -0.07
CA TRP A 92 -1.92 -18.56 0.99
C TRP A 92 -3.19 -19.27 0.51
N SER A 93 -3.45 -19.30 -0.80
CA SER A 93 -4.56 -20.07 -1.36
C SER A 93 -4.23 -21.57 -1.46
N ASP A 94 -2.97 -21.95 -1.66
CA ASP A 94 -2.51 -23.33 -1.69
C ASP A 94 -1.00 -23.45 -1.41
N PRO A 95 -0.55 -23.35 -0.14
CA PRO A 95 0.88 -23.37 0.18
C PRO A 95 1.60 -24.65 -0.24
N GLN A 96 0.90 -25.79 -0.21
CA GLN A 96 1.49 -27.10 -0.48
C GLN A 96 1.91 -27.22 -1.94
N ARG A 97 1.08 -26.73 -2.86
CA ARG A 97 1.45 -26.66 -4.28
C ARG A 97 2.71 -25.82 -4.51
N TRP A 98 2.83 -24.68 -3.85
CA TRP A 98 4.00 -23.79 -3.99
C TRP A 98 5.27 -24.41 -3.40
N MET A 99 5.16 -25.18 -2.32
CA MET A 99 6.29 -25.92 -1.74
C MET A 99 6.74 -27.11 -2.60
N GLN A 100 5.89 -27.60 -3.50
CA GLN A 100 6.19 -28.71 -4.42
C GLN A 100 6.73 -28.24 -5.77
N GLU A 101 6.50 -26.99 -6.14
CA GLU A 101 6.91 -26.42 -7.42
C GLU A 101 8.32 -25.81 -7.31
N ASP A 102 9.26 -26.34 -8.08
CA ASP A 102 10.65 -25.90 -8.05
C ASP A 102 10.76 -24.39 -8.31
N GLY A 103 11.45 -23.68 -7.40
CA GLY A 103 11.66 -22.23 -7.48
C GLY A 103 10.46 -21.37 -7.11
N ALA A 104 9.26 -21.92 -6.88
CA ALA A 104 8.08 -21.10 -6.57
C ALA A 104 8.21 -20.35 -5.22
N MET A 105 8.92 -20.93 -4.25
CA MET A 105 9.19 -20.28 -2.96
C MET A 105 10.10 -19.06 -3.07
N GLU A 106 10.93 -18.93 -4.11
CA GLU A 106 11.78 -17.74 -4.34
C GLU A 106 10.93 -16.50 -4.68
N LEU A 107 9.72 -16.72 -5.20
CA LEU A 107 8.78 -15.66 -5.52
C LEU A 107 8.01 -15.17 -4.30
N VAL A 108 7.90 -16.00 -3.25
CA VAL A 108 7.16 -15.67 -2.03
C VAL A 108 8.05 -14.78 -1.15
N PRO A 109 7.74 -13.47 -1.00
CA PRO A 109 8.56 -12.59 -0.18
C PRO A 109 8.52 -13.04 1.29
N ASP A 110 9.63 -12.95 2.01
CA ASP A 110 9.65 -13.18 3.46
C ASP A 110 9.00 -12.00 4.22
N LEU A 111 8.69 -12.18 5.52
CA LEU A 111 8.01 -11.15 6.31
C LEU A 111 8.95 -10.02 6.78
N ILE A 112 10.24 -10.34 6.99
CA ILE A 112 11.23 -9.38 7.48
C ILE A 112 11.48 -8.34 6.38
N GLU A 113 11.74 -8.80 5.15
CA GLU A 113 11.95 -7.93 4.01
C GLU A 113 10.73 -7.02 3.75
N LEU A 114 9.51 -7.54 3.91
CA LEU A 114 8.30 -6.74 3.74
C LEU A 114 8.13 -5.68 4.83
N ASN A 115 8.50 -5.98 6.08
CA ASN A 115 8.54 -5.01 7.16
C ASN A 115 9.57 -3.91 6.88
N GLU A 116 10.77 -4.25 6.40
CA GLU A 116 11.79 -3.26 6.00
C GLU A 116 11.28 -2.33 4.89
N LYS A 117 10.55 -2.88 3.92
CA LYS A 117 9.90 -2.08 2.86
C LYS A 117 8.81 -1.16 3.41
N CYS A 118 8.01 -1.60 4.38
CA CYS A 118 7.06 -0.73 5.08
C CYS A 118 7.77 0.46 5.70
N GLU A 119 8.84 0.23 6.47
CA GLU A 119 9.62 1.28 7.14
C GLU A 119 10.23 2.26 6.13
N SER A 120 10.79 1.75 5.03
CA SER A 120 11.32 2.61 3.95
C SER A 120 10.25 3.56 3.39
N ILE A 121 9.04 3.05 3.13
CA ILE A 121 7.92 3.88 2.62
C ILE A 121 7.49 4.92 3.66
N LEU A 122 7.50 4.59 4.95
CA LEU A 122 7.18 5.52 6.04
C LEU A 122 8.24 6.63 6.19
N VAL A 123 9.52 6.27 6.12
CA VAL A 123 10.62 7.27 6.16
C VAL A 123 10.52 8.23 4.97
N GLU A 124 10.21 7.72 3.77
CA GLU A 124 9.96 8.59 2.61
C GLU A 124 8.79 9.56 2.82
N LEU A 125 7.75 9.13 3.55
CA LEU A 125 6.62 10.00 3.88
C LEU A 125 7.02 11.09 4.88
N GLN A 126 7.82 10.75 5.88
CA GLN A 126 8.29 11.70 6.89
C GLN A 126 9.22 12.77 6.31
N LYS A 127 10.12 12.39 5.40
CA LYS A 127 11.04 13.33 4.72
C LYS A 127 10.35 14.35 3.80
N ARG A 128 9.05 14.18 3.51
CA ARG A 128 8.26 15.05 2.60
C ARG A 128 7.27 15.97 3.34
N LYS A 129 7.23 15.90 4.67
CA LYS A 129 6.57 16.89 5.54
C LYS A 129 7.44 18.12 5.66
#